data_AF-A0A7C4CD18-F1
#
_entry.id   AF-A0A7C4CD18-F1
#
_cell.length_a   1.000
_cell.length_b   1.000
_cell.length_c   1.000
_cell.angle_alpha   90.00
_cell.angle_beta   90.00
_cell.angle_gamma   90.00
#
_symmetry.space_group_name_H-M   'P 1'
#
loop_
_entity.id
_entity.type
_entity.pdbx_description
1 polymer ?
#
loop_
_entity_poly.entity_id
_entity_poly.type
_entity_poly.pdbx_seq_one_letter_code
_entity_poly.pdbx_strand_id
1 'polypeptide(L)'
;MKRILWLALVAGTCLLAACATSHYVRPDEVTEWDYTYSDTDMKLLAEKMVMSLAELSLPQGKDGAKPTLAFLNIGNRTSQHIDTEGISEKILVALVKIGKFRIVDRDLLKQQAKEIALQETQRIDVEGAVRLGQLIGADYFLAGDVMSIEKTRGATTLAYYKLTMRLVNVRTSEIVWADEQELKKKSTKGWYE
;
A
#
# COMPACT_ATOMS: atom_id res chain seq x y z
N MET A 1 50.91 -21.51 31.26
CA MET A 1 49.75 -21.16 32.12
C MET A 1 49.38 -19.68 32.07
N LYS A 2 50.29 -18.72 32.32
CA LYS A 2 49.97 -17.27 32.28
C LYS A 2 49.40 -16.77 30.94
N ARG A 3 49.89 -17.26 29.80
CA ARG A 3 49.38 -16.89 28.45
C ARG A 3 47.94 -17.35 28.17
N ILE A 4 47.53 -18.50 28.71
CA ILE A 4 46.17 -19.04 28.57
C ILE A 4 45.19 -18.23 29.44
N LEU A 5 45.64 -17.78 30.62
CA LEU A 5 44.86 -16.90 31.51
C LEU A 5 44.59 -15.53 30.87
N TRP A 6 45.58 -14.96 30.16
CA TRP A 6 45.43 -13.70 29.43
C TRP A 6 44.48 -13.81 28.22
N LEU A 7 44.54 -14.91 27.47
CA LEU A 7 43.61 -15.18 26.36
C LEU A 7 42.16 -15.35 26.85
N ALA A 8 41.96 -16.03 27.99
CA ALA A 8 40.63 -16.18 28.60
C ALA A 8 40.06 -14.85 29.13
N LEU A 9 40.92 -13.96 29.64
CA LEU A 9 40.51 -12.63 30.11
C LEU A 9 40.07 -11.73 28.93
N VAL A 10 40.83 -11.72 27.83
CA VAL A 10 40.49 -10.94 26.62
C VAL A 10 39.21 -11.48 25.97
N ALA A 11 39.05 -12.80 25.87
CA ALA A 11 37.82 -13.42 25.36
C ALA A 11 36.60 -13.13 26.25
N GLY A 12 36.77 -13.14 27.58
CA GLY A 12 35.71 -12.81 28.54
C GLY A 12 35.27 -11.34 28.49
N THR A 13 36.19 -10.42 28.16
CA THR A 13 35.87 -8.99 28.03
C THR A 13 35.12 -8.68 26.73
N CYS A 14 35.38 -9.45 25.66
CA CYS A 14 34.69 -9.30 24.37
C CYS A 14 33.22 -9.76 24.42
N LEU A 15 32.89 -10.68 25.33
CA LEU A 15 31.53 -11.22 25.50
C LEU A 15 30.57 -10.25 26.22
N LEU A 16 31.07 -9.25 26.95
CA LEU A 16 30.24 -8.31 27.70
C LEU A 16 29.84 -7.05 26.91
N ALA A 17 30.38 -6.86 25.70
CA ALA A 17 30.07 -5.71 24.84
C ALA A 17 28.91 -5.97 23.85
N ALA A 18 28.28 -7.14 23.88
CA ALA A 18 27.29 -7.57 22.88
C ALA A 18 25.82 -7.25 23.23
N CYS A 19 25.56 -6.34 24.18
CA CYS A 19 24.20 -5.87 24.44
C CYS A 19 23.71 -5.00 23.28
N ALA A 20 22.96 -5.58 22.35
CA ALA A 20 22.24 -4.84 21.32
C ALA A 20 21.14 -3.99 21.98
N THR A 21 21.33 -2.67 22.00
CA THR A 21 20.32 -1.72 22.46
C THR A 21 19.38 -1.35 21.31
N SER A 22 18.10 -1.67 21.41
CA SER A 22 17.08 -1.13 20.51
C SER A 22 16.78 0.33 20.88
N HIS A 23 16.73 1.21 19.89
CA HIS A 23 16.32 2.61 20.06
C HIS A 23 15.10 2.91 19.18
N TYR A 24 14.25 3.83 19.63
CA TYR A 24 13.15 4.31 18.81
C TYR A 24 13.68 5.25 17.72
N VAL A 25 13.22 5.04 16.50
CA VAL A 25 13.41 5.95 15.36
C VAL A 25 12.06 6.60 15.05
N ARG A 26 12.07 7.87 14.67
CA ARG A 26 10.81 8.57 14.38
C ARG A 26 10.23 8.11 13.05
N PRO A 27 8.90 7.91 12.95
CA PRO A 27 8.28 7.46 11.71
C PRO A 27 8.38 8.46 10.54
N ASP A 28 8.67 9.74 10.75
CA ASP A 28 8.83 10.73 9.68
C ASP A 28 10.22 10.71 9.01
N GLU A 29 11.16 9.97 9.59
CA GLU A 29 12.50 9.83 9.02
C GLU A 29 12.47 8.91 7.79
N VAL A 30 13.25 9.29 6.77
CA VAL A 30 13.30 8.58 5.48
C VAL A 30 14.11 7.29 5.62
N THR A 31 13.48 6.16 5.29
CA THR A 31 14.13 4.83 5.30
C THR A 31 14.80 4.55 3.95
N GLU A 32 16.14 4.68 3.91
CA GLU A 32 16.97 4.55 2.68
C GLU A 32 17.94 3.35 2.68
N TRP A 33 17.62 2.26 3.38
CA TRP A 33 18.57 1.16 3.59
C TRP A 33 18.94 0.44 2.29
N ASP A 34 17.96 0.15 1.44
CA ASP A 34 18.18 -0.55 0.18
C ASP A 34 17.12 -0.18 -0.88
N TYR A 35 17.04 -0.98 -1.95
CA TYR A 35 16.08 -0.80 -3.03
C TYR A 35 14.70 -1.40 -2.75
N THR A 36 14.53 -2.18 -1.68
CA THR A 36 13.28 -2.87 -1.34
C THR A 36 12.22 -1.90 -0.84
N TYR A 37 10.96 -2.31 -0.92
CA TYR A 37 9.83 -1.47 -0.51
C TYR A 37 9.90 -1.10 0.98
N SER A 38 9.79 0.19 1.30
CA SER A 38 9.83 0.71 2.68
C SER A 38 8.57 1.47 3.10
N ASP A 39 8.48 1.80 4.39
CA ASP A 39 7.42 2.63 4.96
C ASP A 39 7.37 4.04 4.33
N THR A 40 8.52 4.55 3.91
CA THR A 40 8.63 5.83 3.20
C THR A 40 8.00 5.72 1.82
N ASP A 41 8.27 4.64 1.09
CA ASP A 41 7.66 4.40 -0.23
C ASP A 41 6.14 4.32 -0.12
N MET A 42 5.61 3.63 0.90
CA MET A 42 4.18 3.60 1.21
C MET A 42 3.58 4.99 1.38
N LYS A 43 4.25 5.86 2.13
CA LYS A 43 3.78 7.24 2.36
C LYS A 43 3.74 8.04 1.07
N LEU A 44 4.82 8.03 0.32
CA LEU A 44 4.95 8.78 -0.93
C LEU A 44 3.91 8.34 -1.97
N LEU A 45 3.72 7.02 -2.15
CA LEU A 45 2.72 6.49 -3.09
C LEU A 45 1.30 6.89 -2.68
N ALA A 46 0.95 6.74 -1.40
CA ALA A 46 -0.38 7.05 -0.91
C ALA A 46 -0.69 8.56 -0.95
N GLU A 47 0.27 9.41 -0.57
CA GLU A 47 0.08 10.86 -0.47
C GLU A 47 -0.30 11.49 -1.81
N LYS A 48 0.36 11.12 -2.91
CA LYS A 48 -0.03 11.61 -4.24
C LYS A 48 -1.47 11.27 -4.58
N MET A 49 -1.88 10.02 -4.35
CA MET A 49 -3.23 9.55 -4.66
C MET A 49 -4.28 10.30 -3.83
N VAL A 50 -4.01 10.50 -2.54
CA VAL A 50 -4.87 11.28 -1.64
C VAL A 50 -5.00 12.73 -2.10
N MET A 51 -3.90 13.39 -2.45
CA MET A 51 -3.92 14.78 -2.92
C MET A 51 -4.76 14.91 -4.21
N SER A 52 -4.52 14.02 -5.17
CA SER A 52 -5.26 13.99 -6.45
C SER A 52 -6.76 13.72 -6.25
N LEU A 53 -7.12 12.77 -5.37
CA LEU A 53 -8.51 12.50 -5.02
C LEU A 53 -9.16 13.66 -4.22
N ALA A 54 -8.38 14.40 -3.43
CA ALA A 54 -8.89 15.57 -2.71
C ALA A 54 -9.33 16.68 -3.67
N GLU A 55 -8.61 16.86 -4.77
CA GLU A 55 -8.92 17.83 -5.83
C GLU A 55 -10.11 17.38 -6.70
N LEU A 56 -10.30 16.07 -6.87
CA LEU A 56 -11.36 15.50 -7.71
C LEU A 56 -12.76 15.95 -7.28
N SER A 57 -13.51 16.57 -8.18
CA SER A 57 -14.90 16.96 -7.95
C SER A 57 -15.85 15.99 -8.65
N LEU A 58 -16.61 15.23 -7.87
CA LEU A 58 -17.63 14.31 -8.36
C LEU A 58 -19.03 14.89 -8.17
N PRO A 59 -19.99 14.53 -9.03
CA PRO A 59 -21.39 14.89 -8.83
C PRO A 59 -21.87 14.41 -7.47
N GLN A 60 -22.55 15.29 -6.72
CA GLN A 60 -23.23 14.91 -5.50
C GLN A 60 -24.44 14.02 -5.82
N GLY A 61 -24.77 13.14 -4.86
CA GLY A 61 -25.98 12.35 -4.93
C GLY A 61 -27.25 13.20 -4.78
N LYS A 62 -28.40 12.55 -4.82
CA LYS A 62 -29.68 13.19 -4.50
C LYS A 62 -29.58 13.89 -3.12
N ASP A 63 -30.18 15.06 -3.01
CA ASP A 63 -30.18 15.90 -1.80
C ASP A 63 -28.79 16.39 -1.33
N GLY A 64 -27.81 16.43 -2.24
CA GLY A 64 -26.46 16.91 -1.94
C GLY A 64 -25.60 15.91 -1.16
N ALA A 65 -26.00 14.63 -1.16
CA ALA A 65 -25.25 13.58 -0.49
C ALA A 65 -23.82 13.45 -1.06
N LYS A 66 -22.84 13.26 -0.18
CA LYS A 66 -21.45 13.01 -0.56
C LYS A 66 -21.35 11.72 -1.40
N PRO A 67 -20.51 11.70 -2.46
CA PRO A 67 -20.26 10.49 -3.23
C PRO A 67 -19.76 9.35 -2.34
N THR A 68 -20.31 8.15 -2.54
CA THR A 68 -19.91 6.98 -1.77
C THR A 68 -18.86 6.16 -2.54
N LEU A 69 -17.68 5.98 -1.97
CA LEU A 69 -16.59 5.19 -2.56
C LEU A 69 -16.44 3.86 -1.82
N ALA A 70 -16.30 2.78 -2.58
CA ALA A 70 -15.93 1.47 -2.08
C ALA A 70 -14.50 1.12 -2.51
N PHE A 71 -13.66 0.76 -1.55
CA PHE A 71 -12.28 0.35 -1.81
C PHE A 71 -12.24 -1.11 -2.29
N LEU A 72 -11.74 -1.32 -3.50
CA LEU A 72 -11.38 -2.63 -4.01
C LEU A 72 -9.93 -2.95 -3.68
N ASN A 73 -9.53 -4.21 -3.91
CA ASN A 73 -8.17 -4.64 -3.61
C ASN A 73 -7.14 -3.93 -4.51
N ILE A 74 -6.03 -3.47 -3.92
CA ILE A 74 -4.85 -3.08 -4.69
C ILE A 74 -4.06 -4.35 -5.02
N GLY A 75 -3.92 -4.64 -6.32
CA GLY A 75 -3.16 -5.78 -6.80
C GLY A 75 -1.66 -5.60 -6.62
N ASN A 76 -0.94 -6.65 -6.21
CA ASN A 76 0.51 -6.65 -6.18
C ASN A 76 1.05 -7.36 -7.43
N ARG A 77 1.70 -6.59 -8.31
CA ARG A 77 2.38 -7.05 -9.53
C ARG A 77 3.89 -6.83 -9.45
N THR A 78 4.42 -6.78 -8.24
CA THR A 78 5.86 -6.70 -7.98
C THR A 78 6.44 -8.08 -7.73
N SER A 79 7.77 -8.18 -7.77
CA SER A 79 8.53 -9.34 -7.29
C SER A 79 8.55 -9.46 -5.76
N GLN A 80 8.07 -8.45 -5.03
CA GLN A 80 8.20 -8.33 -3.58
C GLN A 80 6.86 -8.53 -2.87
N HIS A 81 6.91 -8.92 -1.60
CA HIS A 81 5.73 -8.96 -0.73
C HIS A 81 5.42 -7.54 -0.22
N ILE A 82 4.76 -6.74 -1.06
CA ILE A 82 4.27 -5.41 -0.68
C ILE A 82 2.95 -5.55 0.06
N ASP A 83 2.85 -4.87 1.20
CA ASP A 83 1.61 -4.71 1.94
C ASP A 83 0.70 -3.70 1.23
N THR A 84 -0.10 -4.20 0.28
CA THR A 84 -1.07 -3.39 -0.44
C THR A 84 -2.30 -3.04 0.40
N GLU A 85 -2.54 -3.75 1.50
CA GLU A 85 -3.61 -3.42 2.45
C GLU A 85 -3.23 -2.18 3.26
N GLY A 86 -1.98 -2.09 3.74
CA GLY A 86 -1.43 -0.89 4.38
C GLY A 86 -1.50 0.37 3.50
N ILE A 87 -1.21 0.25 2.19
CA ILE A 87 -1.41 1.37 1.24
C ILE A 87 -2.89 1.77 1.20
N SER A 88 -3.79 0.79 1.07
CA SER A 88 -5.23 1.01 0.99
C SER A 88 -5.77 1.70 2.25
N GLU A 89 -5.37 1.22 3.43
CA GLU A 89 -5.77 1.77 4.72
C GLU A 89 -5.27 3.20 4.90
N LYS A 90 -4.01 3.48 4.51
CA LYS A 90 -3.46 4.84 4.59
C LYS A 90 -4.24 5.84 3.73
N ILE A 91 -4.62 5.45 2.51
CA ILE A 91 -5.46 6.28 1.63
C ILE A 91 -6.85 6.44 2.24
N LEU A 92 -7.47 5.35 2.69
CA LEU A 92 -8.79 5.35 3.31
C LEU A 92 -8.85 6.33 4.50
N VAL A 93 -7.94 6.20 5.45
CA VAL A 93 -7.89 7.08 6.64
C VAL A 93 -7.75 8.54 6.23
N ALA A 94 -6.94 8.84 5.22
CA ALA A 94 -6.76 10.20 4.74
C ALA A 94 -8.02 10.76 4.05
N LEU A 95 -8.70 9.97 3.21
CA LEU A 95 -9.94 10.37 2.56
C LEU A 95 -11.08 10.59 3.54
N VAL A 96 -11.18 9.75 4.58
CA VAL A 96 -12.14 9.93 5.68
C VAL A 96 -11.87 11.25 6.42
N LYS A 97 -10.59 11.57 6.70
CA LYS A 97 -10.21 12.86 7.32
C LYS A 97 -10.55 14.07 6.46
N ILE A 98 -10.38 13.97 5.14
CA ILE A 98 -10.79 15.03 4.19
C ILE A 98 -12.30 15.24 4.24
N GLY A 99 -13.09 14.17 4.46
CA GLY A 99 -14.53 14.25 4.65
C GLY A 99 -15.32 14.62 3.39
N LYS A 100 -14.69 14.58 2.21
CA LYS A 100 -15.34 14.87 0.91
C LYS A 100 -16.17 13.70 0.38
N PHE A 101 -15.84 12.49 0.83
CA PHE A 101 -16.46 11.24 0.38
C PHE A 101 -17.04 10.46 1.57
N ARG A 102 -18.08 9.67 1.32
CA ARG A 102 -18.46 8.58 2.22
C ARG A 102 -17.65 7.36 1.79
N ILE A 103 -16.94 6.72 2.71
CA ILE A 103 -16.17 5.51 2.40
C ILE A 103 -16.89 4.30 2.98
N VAL A 104 -17.05 3.25 2.18
CA VAL A 104 -17.55 1.94 2.62
C VAL A 104 -16.37 1.02 2.80
N ASP A 105 -16.28 0.40 3.97
CA ASP A 105 -15.20 -0.49 4.35
C ASP A 105 -15.30 -1.84 3.62
N ARG A 106 -14.16 -2.26 3.05
CA ARG A 106 -13.94 -3.51 2.32
C ARG A 106 -14.25 -4.76 3.14
N ASP A 107 -14.06 -4.77 4.45
CA ASP A 107 -14.35 -5.98 5.24
C ASP A 107 -15.85 -6.19 5.43
N LEU A 108 -16.62 -5.10 5.48
CA LEU A 108 -18.08 -5.16 5.37
C LEU A 108 -18.50 -5.66 3.98
N LEU A 109 -17.82 -5.17 2.92
CA LEU A 109 -18.04 -5.64 1.54
C LEU A 109 -17.78 -7.14 1.40
N LYS A 110 -16.67 -7.65 1.94
CA LYS A 110 -16.31 -9.08 1.85
C LYS A 110 -17.29 -9.97 2.60
N GLN A 111 -17.77 -9.55 3.78
CA GLN A 111 -18.75 -10.32 4.55
C GLN A 111 -20.10 -10.39 3.81
N GLN A 112 -20.61 -9.24 3.35
CA GLN A 112 -21.87 -9.18 2.60
C GLN A 112 -21.77 -9.85 1.22
N ALA A 113 -20.63 -9.69 0.53
CA ALA A 113 -20.39 -10.33 -0.76
C ALA A 113 -20.19 -11.85 -0.63
N LYS A 114 -19.61 -12.36 0.47
CA LYS A 114 -19.49 -13.81 0.70
C LYS A 114 -20.86 -14.47 0.84
N GLU A 115 -21.79 -13.85 1.58
CA GLU A 115 -23.16 -14.36 1.72
C GLU A 115 -23.87 -14.48 0.36
N ILE A 116 -23.58 -13.56 -0.58
CA ILE A 116 -24.18 -13.54 -1.92
C ILE A 116 -23.43 -14.44 -2.91
N ALA A 117 -22.09 -14.46 -2.88
CA ALA A 117 -21.27 -15.31 -3.72
C ALA A 117 -21.39 -16.81 -3.35
N LEU A 118 -21.82 -17.12 -2.12
CA LEU A 118 -22.26 -18.46 -1.72
C LEU A 118 -23.56 -18.90 -2.43
N GLN A 119 -24.38 -17.96 -2.92
CA GLN A 119 -25.56 -18.26 -3.73
C GLN A 119 -25.25 -18.27 -5.24
N GLU A 120 -24.31 -17.47 -5.72
CA GLU A 120 -23.92 -17.40 -7.14
C GLU A 120 -22.45 -17.83 -7.35
N THR A 121 -22.21 -19.14 -7.29
CA THR A 121 -20.93 -19.73 -7.66
C THR A 121 -20.74 -19.73 -9.18
N GLN A 122 -20.29 -18.62 -9.76
CA GLN A 122 -19.33 -18.57 -10.88
C GLN A 122 -19.25 -17.17 -11.51
N ARG A 123 -18.10 -16.51 -11.28
CA ARG A 123 -17.57 -15.37 -12.01
C ARG A 123 -18.33 -14.05 -11.81
N ILE A 124 -17.69 -13.11 -11.10
CA ILE A 124 -18.14 -11.71 -11.05
C ILE A 124 -17.88 -11.11 -12.44
N ASP A 125 -18.93 -10.95 -13.22
CA ASP A 125 -18.95 -10.16 -14.44
C ASP A 125 -19.36 -8.70 -14.14
N VAL A 126 -19.56 -7.89 -15.17
CA VAL A 126 -19.98 -6.49 -15.02
C VAL A 126 -21.32 -6.39 -14.29
N GLU A 127 -22.24 -7.33 -14.51
CA GLU A 127 -23.54 -7.37 -13.87
C GLU A 127 -23.41 -7.68 -12.37
N GLY A 128 -22.54 -8.63 -12.00
CA GLY A 128 -22.17 -8.91 -10.62
C GLY A 128 -21.56 -7.71 -9.90
N ALA A 129 -20.71 -6.94 -10.57
CA ALA A 129 -20.11 -5.72 -10.00
C ALA A 129 -21.15 -4.60 -9.76
N VAL A 130 -22.09 -4.41 -10.69
CA VAL A 130 -23.20 -3.47 -10.53
C VAL A 130 -24.12 -3.89 -9.39
N ARG A 131 -24.48 -5.18 -9.31
CA ARG A 131 -25.32 -5.74 -8.25
C ARG A 131 -24.66 -5.60 -6.88
N LEU A 132 -23.37 -5.91 -6.79
CA LEU A 132 -22.56 -5.71 -5.58
C LEU A 132 -22.53 -4.24 -5.19
N GLY A 133 -22.30 -3.32 -6.14
CA GLY A 133 -22.28 -1.89 -5.89
C GLY A 133 -23.62 -1.31 -5.41
N GLN A 134 -24.74 -1.82 -5.94
CA GLN A 134 -26.08 -1.46 -5.46
C GLN A 134 -26.34 -1.94 -4.04
N LEU A 135 -25.94 -3.17 -3.71
CA LEU A 135 -26.12 -3.75 -2.38
C LEU A 135 -25.39 -2.93 -1.31
N ILE A 136 -24.17 -2.49 -1.62
CA ILE A 136 -23.28 -1.83 -0.66
C ILE A 136 -23.46 -0.30 -0.66
N GLY A 137 -24.34 0.21 -1.54
CA GLY A 137 -24.63 1.64 -1.68
C GLY A 137 -23.46 2.47 -2.19
N ALA A 138 -22.52 1.88 -2.94
CA ALA A 138 -21.38 2.59 -3.50
C ALA A 138 -21.73 3.23 -4.85
N ASP A 139 -21.28 4.47 -5.03
CA ASP A 139 -21.39 5.18 -6.32
C ASP A 139 -20.16 4.89 -7.20
N TYR A 140 -19.00 4.69 -6.58
CA TYR A 140 -17.74 4.46 -7.26
C TYR A 140 -16.90 3.37 -6.59
N PHE A 141 -16.17 2.62 -7.41
CA PHE A 141 -15.11 1.71 -6.96
C PHE A 141 -13.74 2.36 -7.12
N LEU A 142 -12.95 2.34 -6.06
CA LEU A 142 -11.54 2.74 -6.09
C LEU A 142 -10.67 1.47 -6.14
N ALA A 143 -9.93 1.28 -7.23
CA ALA A 143 -9.10 0.11 -7.46
C ALA A 143 -7.70 0.52 -7.92
N GLY A 144 -6.72 -0.36 -7.79
CA GLY A 144 -5.38 -0.08 -8.26
C GLY A 144 -4.48 -1.31 -8.32
N ASP A 145 -3.26 -1.08 -8.78
CA ASP A 145 -2.19 -2.07 -8.74
C ASP A 145 -0.83 -1.39 -8.52
N VAL A 146 0.04 -2.05 -7.77
CA VAL A 146 1.44 -1.69 -7.62
C VAL A 146 2.30 -2.64 -8.45
N MET A 147 3.22 -2.09 -9.23
CA MET A 147 4.15 -2.85 -10.07
C MET A 147 5.59 -2.40 -9.83
N SER A 148 6.54 -3.29 -10.09
CA SER A 148 7.96 -2.98 -9.97
C SER A 148 8.76 -3.47 -11.17
N ILE A 149 9.87 -2.77 -11.45
CA ILE A 149 10.87 -3.17 -12.43
C ILE A 149 12.24 -3.07 -11.77
N GLU A 150 12.93 -4.19 -11.66
CA GLU A 150 14.26 -4.28 -11.06
C GLU A 150 15.33 -4.52 -12.14
N LYS A 151 16.46 -3.82 -12.03
CA LYS A 151 17.62 -3.98 -12.90
C LYS A 151 18.89 -3.97 -12.08
N THR A 152 19.67 -5.04 -12.15
CA THR A 152 20.96 -5.17 -11.47
C THR A 152 22.10 -5.16 -12.48
N ARG A 153 23.16 -4.40 -12.18
CA ARG A 153 24.43 -4.41 -12.92
C ARG A 153 25.58 -4.31 -11.94
N GLY A 154 26.40 -5.36 -11.87
CA GLY A 154 27.48 -5.45 -10.88
C GLY A 154 26.91 -5.39 -9.46
N ALA A 155 27.44 -4.49 -8.63
CA ALA A 155 26.96 -4.26 -7.26
C ALA A 155 25.76 -3.29 -7.17
N THR A 156 25.31 -2.71 -8.29
CA THR A 156 24.24 -1.71 -8.28
C THR A 156 22.90 -2.31 -8.71
N THR A 157 21.86 -2.06 -7.91
CA THR A 157 20.48 -2.39 -8.23
C THR A 157 19.65 -1.12 -8.36
N LEU A 158 18.86 -1.03 -9.42
CA LEU A 158 17.82 -0.04 -9.62
C LEU A 158 16.45 -0.71 -9.48
N ALA A 159 15.60 -0.16 -8.62
CA ALA A 159 14.21 -0.59 -8.49
C ALA A 159 13.29 0.58 -8.80
N TYR A 160 12.41 0.38 -9.77
CA TYR A 160 11.33 1.29 -10.10
C TYR A 160 10.04 0.72 -9.55
N TYR A 161 9.23 1.54 -8.89
CA TYR A 161 7.90 1.21 -8.42
C TYR A 161 6.89 2.17 -9.04
N LYS A 162 5.71 1.65 -9.34
CA LYS A 162 4.57 2.46 -9.74
C LYS A 162 3.30 1.97 -9.08
N LEU A 163 2.58 2.89 -8.44
CA LEU A 163 1.20 2.70 -8.04
C LEU A 163 0.30 3.37 -9.07
N THR A 164 -0.64 2.62 -9.64
CA THR A 164 -1.69 3.16 -10.50
C THR A 164 -3.03 2.93 -9.82
N MET A 165 -3.85 3.98 -9.73
CA MET A 165 -5.20 3.89 -9.18
C MET A 165 -6.23 4.44 -10.16
N ARG A 166 -7.45 3.91 -10.08
CA ARG A 166 -8.59 4.30 -10.90
C ARG A 166 -9.87 4.33 -10.08
N LEU A 167 -10.69 5.32 -10.34
CA LEU A 167 -12.04 5.45 -9.80
C LEU A 167 -13.05 5.14 -10.90
N VAL A 168 -13.87 4.12 -10.67
CA VAL A 168 -14.80 3.58 -11.66
C VAL A 168 -16.23 3.82 -11.18
N ASN A 169 -17.07 4.42 -12.02
CA ASN A 169 -18.49 4.56 -11.75
C ASN A 169 -19.15 3.17 -11.74
N VAL A 170 -19.81 2.82 -10.64
CA VAL A 170 -20.43 1.51 -10.44
C VAL A 170 -21.49 1.22 -11.49
N ARG A 171 -22.26 2.22 -11.92
CA ARG A 171 -23.41 2.06 -12.83
C ARG A 171 -22.98 2.02 -14.29
N THR A 172 -22.04 2.87 -14.70
CA THR A 172 -21.64 3.02 -16.11
C THR A 172 -20.37 2.25 -16.46
N SER A 173 -19.64 1.73 -15.46
CA SER A 173 -18.29 1.17 -15.62
C SER A 173 -17.26 2.17 -16.20
N GLU A 174 -17.58 3.47 -16.20
CA GLU A 174 -16.70 4.51 -16.69
C GLU A 174 -15.59 4.81 -15.68
N ILE A 175 -14.35 4.94 -16.16
CA ILE A 175 -13.24 5.44 -15.35
C ILE A 175 -13.36 6.97 -15.30
N VAL A 176 -13.78 7.50 -14.15
CA VAL A 176 -13.99 8.95 -13.96
C VAL A 176 -12.77 9.67 -13.40
N TRP A 177 -11.80 8.91 -12.87
CA TRP A 177 -10.51 9.41 -12.43
C TRP A 177 -9.48 8.29 -12.50
N ALA A 178 -8.24 8.66 -12.84
CA ALA A 178 -7.09 7.79 -12.73
C ALA A 178 -5.86 8.66 -12.48
N ASP A 179 -4.95 8.17 -11.65
CA ASP A 179 -3.66 8.80 -11.42
C ASP A 179 -2.61 7.71 -11.14
N GLU A 180 -1.35 8.09 -11.26
CA GLU A 180 -0.22 7.22 -10.94
C GLU A 180 0.88 7.96 -10.19
N GLN A 181 1.59 7.23 -9.33
CA GLN A 181 2.78 7.73 -8.66
C GLN A 181 3.92 6.76 -8.89
N GLU A 182 5.05 7.33 -9.28
CA GLU A 182 6.28 6.60 -9.55
C GLU A 182 7.33 6.87 -8.48
N LEU A 183 8.13 5.86 -8.19
CA LEU A 183 9.31 5.96 -7.33
C LEU A 183 10.46 5.20 -7.99
N LYS A 184 11.68 5.68 -7.76
CA LYS A 184 12.88 5.01 -8.26
C LYS A 184 13.97 5.03 -7.20
N LYS A 185 14.43 3.84 -6.83
CA LYS A 185 15.46 3.61 -5.82
C LYS A 185 16.71 3.06 -6.47
N LYS A 186 17.85 3.46 -5.92
CA LYS A 186 19.18 2.94 -6.30
C LYS A 186 19.87 2.44 -5.04
N SER A 187 20.28 1.19 -5.05
CA SER A 187 21.12 0.61 -4.00
C SER A 187 22.43 0.13 -4.60
N THR A 188 23.50 0.20 -3.84
CA THR A 188 24.81 -0.36 -4.20
C THR A 188 25.27 -1.24 -3.06
N LYS A 189 25.42 -2.55 -3.32
CA LYS A 189 25.85 -3.50 -2.30
C LYS A 189 27.31 -3.23 -1.91
N GLY A 190 27.55 -3.01 -0.62
CA GLY A 190 28.89 -2.90 -0.05
C GLY A 190 29.56 -4.27 0.17
N TRP A 191 30.88 -4.29 0.34
CA TRP A 191 31.66 -5.49 0.67
C TRP A 191 31.52 -5.93 2.14
N TYR A 192 30.81 -5.15 2.95
CA TYR A 192 30.58 -5.36 4.38
C TYR A 192 29.10 -5.62 4.74
N GLU A 193 28.27 -5.94 3.74
CA GLU A 193 26.83 -6.24 3.88
C GLU A 193 26.46 -7.66 3.41
#